data_AF-A0A7X2MS76-F1
#
_entry.id   AF-A0A7X2MS76-F1
#
_cell.length_a   1.000
_cell.length_b   1.000
_cell.length_c   1.000
_cell.angle_alpha   90.00
_cell.angle_beta   90.00
_cell.angle_gamma   90.00
#
_symmetry.space_group_name_H-M   'P 1'
#
loop_
_entity.id
_entity.type
_entity.pdbx_description
1 polymer ?
#
loop_
_entity_poly.entity_id
_entity_poly.type
_entity_poly.pdbx_seq_one_letter_code
_entity_poly.pdbx_strand_id
1 'polypeptide(L)'
;MTSPLLIARTPDVELHLLPQMANRHGLITGATGTGKTVTLQKLAESFSASGVPVFMADVKGDLTGVAMAGQSSEKLQERLEKIGVTDWQPQSNPVVLWDIFGEKGHPVRATVSDLGPLLLSRLLNLNEVQSGVLQIIFRIADDQGLLLLDFKDLRAMTQYIGDNAKSFQTHYGNINSASVGAIQRGLLTLEQQGAEHFFGEPMLDIADWMRVDS
;
A
#
# COMPACT_ATOMS: atom_id res chain seq x y z
N MET A 1 11.82 -29.52 -7.23
CA MET A 1 12.34 -28.48 -6.31
C MET A 1 12.40 -27.18 -7.09
N THR A 2 11.92 -26.07 -6.52
CA THR A 2 11.94 -24.76 -7.18
C THR A 2 13.39 -24.32 -7.41
N SER A 3 13.72 -23.84 -8.60
CA SER A 3 15.08 -23.41 -8.94
C SER A 3 15.54 -22.24 -8.06
N PRO A 4 16.79 -22.25 -7.56
CA PRO A 4 17.35 -21.10 -6.84
C PRO A 4 17.35 -19.83 -7.71
N LEU A 5 17.10 -18.68 -7.10
CA LEU A 5 17.04 -17.39 -7.79
C LEU A 5 18.42 -16.72 -7.73
N LEU A 6 19.08 -16.53 -8.87
CA LEU A 6 20.35 -15.80 -8.92
C LEU A 6 20.10 -14.29 -8.69
N ILE A 7 20.56 -13.77 -7.56
CA ILE A 7 20.35 -12.36 -7.17
C ILE A 7 21.58 -11.51 -7.42
N ALA A 8 22.77 -12.06 -7.22
CA ALA A 8 24.03 -11.35 -7.41
C ALA A 8 25.15 -12.31 -7.82
N ARG A 9 26.18 -11.77 -8.47
CA ARG A 9 27.38 -12.54 -8.80
C ARG A 9 28.63 -11.68 -8.89
N THR A 10 29.77 -12.33 -8.74
CA THR A 10 31.11 -11.89 -9.14
C THR A 10 31.68 -12.93 -10.11
N PRO A 11 32.87 -12.73 -10.70
CA PRO A 11 33.51 -13.78 -11.51
C PRO A 11 33.74 -15.10 -10.76
N ASP A 12 33.87 -15.04 -9.43
CA ASP A 12 34.24 -16.20 -8.60
C ASP A 12 33.06 -16.77 -7.79
N VAL A 13 32.00 -15.98 -7.55
CA VAL A 13 30.93 -16.33 -6.62
C VAL A 13 29.57 -15.97 -7.19
N GLU A 14 28.64 -16.91 -7.14
CA GLU A 14 27.22 -16.66 -7.38
C GLU A 14 26.44 -16.71 -6.07
N LEU A 15 25.54 -15.74 -5.90
CA LEU A 15 24.67 -15.63 -4.74
C LEU A 15 23.23 -15.89 -5.17
N HIS A 16 22.71 -17.00 -4.65
CA HIS A 16 21.36 -17.48 -4.93
C HIS A 16 20.46 -17.30 -3.71
N LEU A 17 19.23 -16.85 -3.93
CA LEU A 17 18.16 -16.89 -2.96
C LEU A 17 17.36 -18.18 -3.15
N LEU A 18 17.20 -18.95 -2.08
CA LEU A 18 16.35 -20.14 -2.10
C LEU A 18 14.87 -19.71 -2.01
N PRO A 19 14.01 -20.04 -3.00
CA PRO A 19 12.62 -19.60 -3.00
C PRO A 19 11.86 -19.95 -1.72
N GLN A 20 12.11 -21.13 -1.16
CA GLN A 20 11.47 -21.60 0.08
C GLN A 20 11.86 -20.77 1.32
N MET A 21 12.96 -20.03 1.25
CA MET A 21 13.43 -19.15 2.32
C MET A 21 12.95 -17.70 2.13
N ALA A 22 12.37 -17.36 0.98
CA ALA A 22 11.90 -16.02 0.66
C ALA A 22 10.63 -15.59 1.42
N ASN A 23 9.98 -16.52 2.12
CA ASN A 23 8.88 -16.22 3.05
C ASN A 23 9.36 -15.60 4.38
N ARG A 24 10.67 -15.42 4.57
CA ARG A 24 11.25 -14.70 5.71
C ARG A 24 11.52 -13.25 5.35
N HIS A 25 11.40 -12.37 6.35
CA HIS A 25 11.71 -10.96 6.17
C HIS A 25 13.20 -10.75 5.87
N GLY A 26 13.49 -9.81 4.97
CA GLY A 26 14.83 -9.38 4.61
C GLY A 26 14.97 -7.85 4.67
N LEU A 27 16.21 -7.37 4.73
CA LEU A 27 16.53 -5.95 4.76
C LEU A 27 17.59 -5.63 3.70
N ILE A 28 17.26 -4.71 2.79
CA ILE A 28 18.21 -4.12 1.84
C ILE A 28 18.52 -2.71 2.31
N THR A 29 19.77 -2.47 2.70
CA THR A 29 20.24 -1.18 3.20
C THR A 29 21.51 -0.75 2.47
N GLY A 30 21.76 0.56 2.42
CA GLY A 30 22.89 1.14 1.72
C GLY A 30 22.69 2.63 1.42
N ALA A 31 23.77 3.33 1.11
CA ALA A 31 23.72 4.75 0.75
C ALA A 31 23.05 4.96 -0.64
N THR A 32 22.78 6.22 -1.01
CA THR A 32 22.29 6.54 -2.36
C THR A 32 23.33 6.09 -3.40
N GLY A 33 22.87 5.48 -4.49
CA GLY A 33 23.73 5.00 -5.57
C GLY A 33 24.41 3.65 -5.33
N THR A 34 24.21 2.99 -4.19
CA THR A 34 24.81 1.66 -3.91
C THR A 34 24.03 0.48 -4.48
N GLY A 35 23.06 0.72 -5.38
CA GLY A 35 22.33 -0.34 -6.08
C GLY A 35 21.08 -0.89 -5.40
N LYS A 36 20.57 -0.28 -4.31
CA LYS A 36 19.34 -0.75 -3.62
C LYS A 36 18.16 -0.98 -4.57
N THR A 37 17.87 0.00 -5.42
CA THR A 37 16.78 -0.06 -6.41
C THR A 37 17.00 -1.21 -7.39
N VAL A 38 18.21 -1.35 -7.95
CA VAL A 38 18.56 -2.43 -8.87
C VAL A 38 18.43 -3.81 -8.21
N THR A 39 18.85 -3.95 -6.94
CA THR A 39 18.67 -5.19 -6.19
C THR A 39 17.19 -5.53 -5.97
N LEU A 40 16.36 -4.55 -5.61
CA LEU A 40 14.91 -4.73 -5.45
C LEU A 40 14.24 -5.13 -6.77
N GLN A 41 14.58 -4.45 -7.86
CA GLN A 41 14.09 -4.78 -9.21
C GLN A 41 14.48 -6.21 -9.58
N LYS A 42 15.75 -6.60 -9.39
CA LYS A 42 16.20 -7.96 -9.71
C LYS A 42 15.47 -9.04 -8.91
N LEU A 43 15.18 -8.78 -7.63
CA LEU A 43 14.38 -9.68 -6.81
C LEU A 43 12.95 -9.78 -7.34
N ALA A 44 12.31 -8.64 -7.63
CA ALA A 44 10.95 -8.59 -8.15
C ALA A 44 10.81 -9.34 -9.48
N GLU A 45 11.74 -9.09 -10.42
CA GLU A 45 11.83 -9.81 -11.69
C GLU A 45 11.97 -11.32 -11.49
N SER A 46 12.83 -11.73 -10.56
CA SER A 46 13.09 -13.16 -10.30
C SER A 46 11.88 -13.86 -9.69
N PHE A 47 11.14 -13.18 -8.81
CA PHE A 47 9.89 -13.70 -8.24
C PHE A 47 8.77 -13.73 -9.28
N SER A 48 8.60 -12.67 -10.05
CA SER A 48 7.62 -12.58 -11.13
C SER A 48 7.82 -13.70 -12.17
N ALA A 49 9.07 -13.89 -12.62
CA ALA A 49 9.44 -14.99 -13.53
C ALA A 49 9.21 -16.39 -12.94
N SER A 50 9.13 -16.51 -11.61
CA SER A 50 8.81 -17.77 -10.91
C SER A 50 7.32 -17.94 -10.64
N GLY A 51 6.46 -17.05 -11.16
CA GLY A 51 5.02 -17.07 -10.92
C GLY A 51 4.63 -16.67 -9.50
N VAL A 52 5.42 -15.81 -8.85
CA VAL A 52 5.11 -15.26 -7.52
C VAL A 52 4.67 -13.81 -7.68
N PRO A 53 3.44 -13.43 -7.29
CA PRO A 53 3.00 -12.04 -7.29
C PRO A 53 3.88 -11.18 -6.39
N VAL A 54 4.28 -10.00 -6.88
CA VAL A 54 5.15 -9.07 -6.15
C VAL A 54 4.44 -7.73 -5.99
N PHE A 55 4.19 -7.34 -4.75
CA PHE A 55 3.73 -6.00 -4.40
C PHE A 55 4.92 -5.11 -4.03
N MET A 56 5.00 -3.92 -4.63
CA MET A 56 6.06 -2.95 -4.36
C MET A 56 5.49 -1.55 -4.19
N ALA A 57 5.81 -0.92 -3.06
CA ALA A 57 5.51 0.48 -2.84
C ALA A 57 6.61 1.35 -3.47
N ASP A 58 6.30 2.03 -4.59
CA ASP A 58 7.24 2.88 -5.31
C ASP A 58 6.97 4.37 -5.06
N VAL A 59 7.47 4.88 -3.94
CA VAL A 59 7.29 6.29 -3.55
C VAL A 59 8.12 7.24 -4.43
N LYS A 60 9.22 6.77 -5.02
CA LYS A 60 10.15 7.61 -5.81
C LYS A 60 9.94 7.50 -7.32
N GLY A 61 9.19 6.51 -7.78
CA GLY A 61 9.01 6.19 -9.20
C GLY A 61 10.22 5.48 -9.82
N ASP A 62 11.17 4.99 -9.02
CA ASP A 62 12.42 4.39 -9.52
C ASP A 62 12.33 2.88 -9.71
N LEU A 63 11.20 2.25 -9.37
CA LEU A 63 10.95 0.82 -9.51
C LEU A 63 10.10 0.47 -10.72
N THR A 64 9.20 1.37 -11.16
CA THR A 64 8.31 1.17 -12.31
C THR A 64 9.00 0.80 -13.63
N GLY A 65 10.30 1.08 -13.78
CA GLY A 65 11.09 0.73 -14.97
C GLY A 65 11.08 -0.76 -15.32
N VAL A 66 10.81 -1.66 -14.37
CA VAL A 66 10.72 -3.12 -14.59
C VAL A 66 9.59 -3.53 -15.54
N ALA A 67 8.60 -2.64 -15.77
CA ALA A 67 7.53 -2.86 -16.73
C ALA A 67 8.02 -2.86 -18.19
N MET A 68 9.17 -2.24 -18.46
CA MET A 68 9.70 -2.07 -19.81
C MET A 68 10.97 -2.90 -20.00
N ALA A 69 11.17 -3.39 -21.22
CA ALA A 69 12.43 -4.02 -21.58
C ALA A 69 13.59 -3.01 -21.44
N GLY A 70 14.61 -3.40 -20.67
CA GLY A 70 15.78 -2.55 -20.43
C GLY A 70 16.53 -2.20 -21.73
N GLN A 71 17.04 -0.98 -21.82
CA GLN A 71 17.85 -0.56 -22.96
C GLN A 71 19.33 -0.86 -22.70
N SER A 72 20.00 -1.42 -23.71
CA SER A 72 21.44 -1.61 -23.65
C SER A 72 22.16 -0.25 -23.65
N SER A 73 23.12 -0.07 -22.74
CA SER A 73 23.99 1.10 -22.67
C SER A 73 25.43 0.65 -22.43
N GLU A 74 26.42 1.45 -22.84
CA GLU A 74 27.84 1.15 -22.63
C GLU A 74 28.14 0.84 -21.16
N LYS A 75 27.61 1.66 -20.24
CA LYS A 75 27.76 1.46 -18.79
C LYS A 75 27.17 0.14 -18.30
N LEU A 76 26.05 -0.31 -18.88
CA LEU A 76 25.45 -1.61 -18.54
C LEU A 76 26.29 -2.75 -19.09
N GLN A 77 26.71 -2.68 -20.36
CA GLN A 77 27.56 -3.70 -20.99
C GLN A 77 28.87 -3.88 -20.24
N GLU A 78 29.59 -2.80 -19.92
CA GLU A 78 30.79 -2.85 -19.10
C GLU A 78 30.54 -3.52 -17.74
N ARG A 79 29.37 -3.27 -17.12
CA ARG A 79 29.03 -3.86 -15.83
C ARG A 79 28.80 -5.35 -15.98
N LEU A 80 28.06 -5.79 -17.00
CA LEU A 80 27.76 -7.19 -17.30
C LEU A 80 29.05 -7.98 -17.59
N GLU A 81 29.95 -7.42 -18.39
CA GLU A 81 31.27 -7.99 -18.67
C GLU A 81 32.09 -8.16 -17.38
N LYS A 82 32.15 -7.12 -16.53
CA LYS A 82 32.87 -7.17 -15.25
C LYS A 82 32.38 -8.26 -14.29
N ILE A 83 31.12 -8.69 -14.42
CA ILE A 83 30.52 -9.74 -13.58
C ILE A 83 30.33 -11.07 -14.35
N GLY A 84 30.83 -11.17 -15.58
CA GLY A 84 30.78 -12.39 -16.39
C GLY A 84 29.39 -12.79 -16.88
N VAL A 85 28.45 -11.84 -17.03
CA VAL A 85 27.13 -12.10 -17.63
C VAL A 85 27.22 -11.93 -19.14
N THR A 86 27.00 -13.03 -19.87
CA THR A 86 27.08 -13.07 -21.34
C THR A 86 25.74 -13.33 -22.02
N ASP A 87 24.72 -13.67 -21.24
CA ASP A 87 23.38 -14.09 -21.67
C ASP A 87 22.29 -13.07 -21.31
N TRP A 88 22.68 -11.86 -20.90
CA TRP A 88 21.72 -10.81 -20.60
C TRP A 88 20.91 -10.43 -21.84
N GLN A 89 19.59 -10.43 -21.70
CA GLN A 89 18.66 -9.95 -22.71
C GLN A 89 17.68 -8.96 -22.09
N PRO A 90 17.32 -7.88 -22.79
CA PRO A 90 16.20 -7.03 -22.42
C PRO A 90 14.91 -7.84 -22.25
N GLN A 91 14.27 -7.73 -21.09
CA GLN A 91 12.97 -8.33 -20.83
C GLN A 91 12.07 -7.33 -20.10
N SER A 92 10.79 -7.35 -20.44
CA SER A 92 9.73 -6.65 -19.69
C SER A 92 9.08 -7.62 -18.71
N ASN A 93 8.50 -7.08 -17.62
CA ASN A 93 7.71 -7.85 -16.67
C ASN A 93 6.25 -7.40 -16.71
N PRO A 94 5.29 -8.29 -16.41
CA PRO A 94 3.91 -7.87 -16.20
C PRO A 94 3.84 -6.99 -14.96
N VAL A 95 3.34 -5.77 -15.15
CA VAL A 95 3.21 -4.77 -14.09
C VAL A 95 1.86 -4.11 -14.22
N VAL A 96 1.13 -4.07 -13.10
CA VAL A 96 -0.07 -3.25 -12.95
C VAL A 96 0.29 -2.11 -12.00
N LEU A 97 0.19 -0.88 -12.49
CA LEU A 97 0.40 0.30 -11.65
C LEU A 97 -0.87 0.60 -10.87
N TRP A 98 -0.72 0.74 -9.56
CA TRP A 98 -1.79 1.10 -8.64
C TRP A 98 -1.48 2.48 -8.05
N ASP A 99 -2.48 3.36 -8.05
CA ASP A 99 -2.34 4.75 -7.67
C ASP A 99 -3.48 5.17 -6.73
N ILE A 100 -3.12 5.76 -5.60
CA ILE A 100 -4.06 6.28 -4.60
C ILE A 100 -4.87 7.46 -5.17
N PHE A 101 -4.24 8.30 -6.01
CA PHE A 101 -4.89 9.46 -6.61
C PHE A 101 -5.55 9.13 -7.95
N GLY A 102 -5.20 7.99 -8.54
CA GLY A 102 -5.73 7.52 -9.83
C GLY A 102 -5.24 8.32 -11.04
N GLU A 103 -4.09 9.00 -10.94
CA GLU A 103 -3.52 9.82 -12.03
C GLU A 103 -2.66 8.98 -12.99
N LYS A 104 -1.88 8.05 -12.45
CA LYS A 104 -0.83 7.30 -13.18
C LYS A 104 -1.04 5.79 -13.20
N GLY A 105 -2.14 5.32 -12.63
CA GLY A 105 -2.43 3.89 -12.49
C GLY A 105 -3.87 3.62 -12.10
N HIS A 106 -4.17 2.35 -11.86
CA HIS A 106 -5.46 1.89 -11.38
C HIS A 106 -5.76 2.49 -10.00
N PRO A 107 -6.92 3.14 -9.80
CA PRO A 107 -7.29 3.70 -8.52
C PRO A 107 -7.29 2.63 -7.42
N VAL A 108 -6.53 2.84 -6.35
CA VAL A 108 -6.64 2.03 -5.13
C VAL A 108 -7.69 2.67 -4.25
N ARG A 109 -8.72 1.91 -3.88
CA ARG A 109 -9.76 2.38 -2.97
C ARG A 109 -10.02 1.44 -1.81
N ALA A 110 -10.44 2.02 -0.70
CA ALA A 110 -10.96 1.33 0.47
C ALA A 110 -12.24 2.03 0.94
N THR A 111 -13.21 1.30 1.48
CA THR A 111 -14.36 1.97 2.12
C THR A 111 -14.01 2.37 3.55
N VAL A 112 -14.67 3.39 4.06
CA VAL A 112 -14.52 3.81 5.48
C VAL A 112 -14.88 2.66 6.43
N SER A 113 -15.93 1.91 6.10
CA SER A 113 -16.39 0.75 6.88
C SER A 113 -15.35 -0.37 6.94
N ASP A 114 -14.69 -0.68 5.82
CA ASP A 114 -13.65 -1.72 5.76
C ASP A 114 -12.38 -1.32 6.54
N LEU A 115 -11.96 -0.06 6.42
CA LEU A 115 -10.81 0.44 7.18
C LEU A 115 -11.09 0.45 8.70
N GLY A 116 -12.31 0.83 9.06
CA GLY A 116 -12.83 0.78 10.43
C GLY A 116 -12.24 1.83 11.37
N PRO A 117 -12.79 1.93 12.60
CA PRO A 117 -12.45 3.01 13.53
C PRO A 117 -11.01 2.93 14.06
N LEU A 118 -10.44 1.73 14.17
CA LEU A 118 -9.09 1.55 14.71
C LEU A 118 -8.01 2.15 13.81
N LEU A 119 -8.05 1.84 12.51
CA LEU A 119 -7.07 2.34 11.56
C LEU A 119 -7.30 3.83 11.29
N LEU A 120 -8.56 4.27 11.19
CA LEU A 120 -8.89 5.70 11.08
C LEU A 120 -8.41 6.50 12.29
N SER A 121 -8.56 6.00 13.51
CA SER A 121 -8.00 6.63 14.71
C SER A 121 -6.50 6.86 14.59
N ARG A 122 -5.75 5.90 14.05
CA ARG A 122 -4.31 6.04 13.83
C ARG A 122 -3.98 7.03 12.73
N LEU A 123 -4.70 6.99 11.60
CA LEU A 123 -4.52 7.93 10.49
C LEU A 123 -4.79 9.37 10.92
N LEU A 124 -5.83 9.57 11.72
CA LEU A 124 -6.23 10.87 12.26
C LEU A 124 -5.42 11.28 13.50
N ASN A 125 -4.49 10.43 13.97
CA ASN A 125 -3.70 10.62 15.18
C ASN A 125 -4.56 10.99 16.42
N LEU A 126 -5.66 10.27 16.60
CA LEU A 126 -6.61 10.49 17.69
C LEU A 126 -6.05 9.96 19.02
N ASN A 127 -6.31 10.69 20.09
CA ASN A 127 -6.06 10.16 21.44
C ASN A 127 -7.10 9.09 21.83
N GLU A 128 -6.93 8.47 23.00
CA GLU A 128 -7.80 7.39 23.47
C GLU A 128 -9.28 7.81 23.57
N VAL A 129 -9.55 9.01 24.09
CA VAL A 129 -10.92 9.53 24.25
C VAL A 129 -11.57 9.78 22.88
N GLN A 130 -10.84 10.40 21.96
CA GLN A 130 -11.30 10.65 20.59
C GLN A 130 -11.52 9.35 19.82
N SER A 131 -10.63 8.37 20.02
CA SER A 131 -10.76 7.03 19.44
C SER A 131 -11.99 6.29 19.98
N GLY A 132 -12.29 6.42 21.27
CA GLY A 132 -13.51 5.89 21.86
C GLY A 132 -14.77 6.52 21.24
N VAL A 133 -14.77 7.84 21.02
CA VAL A 133 -15.88 8.52 20.32
C VAL A 133 -16.01 8.04 18.88
N LEU A 134 -14.91 7.86 18.15
CA LEU A 134 -14.94 7.32 16.79
C LEU A 134 -15.50 5.89 16.76
N GLN A 135 -15.13 5.03 17.72
CA GLN A 135 -15.72 3.69 17.83
C GLN A 135 -17.23 3.74 18.09
N ILE A 136 -17.70 4.64 18.94
CA ILE A 136 -19.14 4.85 19.17
C ILE A 136 -19.82 5.29 17.87
N ILE A 137 -19.19 6.18 17.08
CA ILE A 137 -19.72 6.64 15.80
C ILE A 137 -19.95 5.46 14.85
N PHE A 138 -18.95 4.60 14.68
CA PHE A 138 -19.07 3.39 13.87
C PHE A 138 -20.13 2.44 14.40
N ARG A 139 -20.16 2.21 15.71
CA ARG A 139 -21.13 1.30 16.33
C ARG A 139 -22.58 1.74 16.09
N ILE A 140 -22.85 3.05 16.20
CA ILE A 140 -24.19 3.59 15.95
C ILE A 140 -24.55 3.45 14.46
N ALA A 141 -23.60 3.66 13.55
CA ALA A 141 -23.83 3.46 12.12
C ALA A 141 -24.20 2.00 11.82
N ASP A 142 -23.44 1.04 12.38
CA ASP A 142 -23.70 -0.39 12.25
C ASP A 142 -25.09 -0.79 12.80
N ASP A 143 -25.43 -0.33 14.01
CA ASP A 143 -26.72 -0.63 14.64
C ASP A 143 -27.91 -0.02 13.86
N GLN A 144 -27.68 1.05 13.09
CA GLN A 144 -28.66 1.66 12.20
C GLN A 144 -28.65 1.10 10.77
N GLY A 145 -27.75 0.15 10.46
CA GLY A 145 -27.59 -0.41 9.12
C GLY A 145 -27.06 0.59 8.09
N LEU A 146 -26.32 1.61 8.54
CA LEU A 146 -25.73 2.63 7.68
C LEU A 146 -24.28 2.25 7.34
N LEU A 147 -24.05 1.89 6.08
CA LEU A 147 -22.69 1.69 5.57
C LEU A 147 -22.03 3.04 5.34
N LEU A 148 -20.85 3.23 5.94
CA LEU A 148 -20.01 4.39 5.71
C LEU A 148 -19.07 4.06 4.55
N LEU A 149 -19.36 4.57 3.36
CA LEU A 149 -18.60 4.23 2.15
C LEU A 149 -17.42 5.19 1.99
N ASP A 150 -17.68 6.48 2.12
CA ASP A 150 -16.70 7.54 1.90
C ASP A 150 -16.57 8.51 3.10
N PHE A 151 -15.75 9.55 2.93
CA PHE A 151 -15.59 10.56 3.98
C PHE A 151 -16.79 11.47 4.17
N LYS A 152 -17.65 11.64 3.17
CA LYS A 152 -18.86 12.46 3.30
C LYS A 152 -19.84 11.75 4.22
N ASP A 153 -19.96 10.44 4.10
CA ASP A 153 -20.75 9.60 5.01
C ASP A 153 -20.22 9.69 6.43
N LEU A 154 -18.90 9.48 6.62
CA LEU A 154 -18.31 9.56 7.96
C LEU A 154 -18.46 10.95 8.59
N ARG A 155 -18.27 12.01 7.80
CA ARG A 155 -18.43 13.40 8.27
C ARG A 155 -19.89 13.68 8.64
N ALA A 156 -20.84 13.26 7.80
CA ALA A 156 -22.26 13.40 8.06
C ALA A 156 -22.67 12.62 9.33
N MET A 157 -22.19 11.38 9.48
CA MET A 157 -22.46 10.56 10.66
C MET A 157 -21.86 11.17 11.93
N THR A 158 -20.62 11.66 11.85
CA THR A 158 -19.95 12.35 12.95
C THR A 158 -20.72 13.60 13.39
N GLN A 159 -21.22 14.39 12.43
CA GLN A 159 -22.06 15.57 12.70
C GLN A 159 -23.39 15.16 13.33
N TYR A 160 -24.10 14.20 12.74
CA TYR A 160 -25.38 13.70 13.22
C TYR A 160 -25.29 13.21 14.67
N ILE A 161 -24.25 12.44 15.00
CA ILE A 161 -24.03 11.95 16.36
C ILE A 161 -23.66 13.08 17.31
N GLY A 162 -22.85 14.05 16.86
CA GLY A 162 -22.53 15.25 17.64
C GLY A 162 -23.76 16.05 18.04
N ASP A 163 -24.66 16.32 17.08
CA ASP A 163 -25.89 17.08 17.30
C ASP A 163 -26.88 16.34 18.20
N ASN A 164 -26.86 15.01 18.17
CA ASN A 164 -27.76 14.14 18.90
C ASN A 164 -27.09 13.42 20.09
N ALA A 165 -25.92 13.86 20.55
CA ALA A 165 -25.11 13.14 21.53
C ALA A 165 -25.88 12.70 22.80
N LYS A 166 -26.82 13.53 23.27
CA LYS A 166 -27.66 13.23 24.44
C LYS A 166 -28.58 12.03 24.25
N SER A 167 -29.11 11.79 23.05
CA SER A 167 -30.00 10.66 22.80
C SER A 167 -29.24 9.33 22.80
N PHE A 168 -27.97 9.35 22.37
CA PHE A 168 -27.11 8.17 22.30
C PHE A 168 -26.40 7.85 23.62
N GLN A 169 -26.24 8.84 24.51
CA GLN A 169 -25.40 8.74 25.70
C GLN A 169 -25.73 7.55 26.61
N THR A 170 -27.01 7.24 26.79
CA THR A 170 -27.44 6.15 27.70
C THR A 170 -27.05 4.76 27.19
N HIS A 171 -27.05 4.56 25.88
CA HIS A 171 -26.82 3.26 25.26
C HIS A 171 -25.35 3.05 24.88
N TYR A 172 -24.66 4.11 24.48
CA TYR A 172 -23.32 4.03 23.89
C TYR A 172 -22.22 4.69 24.74
N GLY A 173 -22.59 5.41 25.80
CA GLY A 173 -21.65 6.13 26.66
C GLY A 173 -21.44 7.59 26.26
N ASN A 174 -20.53 8.27 26.93
CA ASN A 174 -20.38 9.72 26.81
C ASN A 174 -19.72 10.13 25.48
N ILE A 175 -20.42 11.00 24.73
CA ILE A 175 -19.94 11.57 23.46
C ILE A 175 -19.65 13.04 23.70
N ASN A 176 -18.39 13.38 23.97
CA ASN A 176 -18.01 14.76 24.26
C ASN A 176 -17.84 15.57 22.96
N SER A 177 -18.37 16.80 22.94
CA SER A 177 -18.35 17.69 21.77
C SER A 177 -16.94 18.08 21.32
N ALA A 178 -15.99 18.18 22.24
CA ALA A 178 -14.59 18.49 21.93
C ALA A 178 -13.93 17.41 21.06
N SER A 179 -14.24 16.13 21.32
CA SER A 179 -13.73 14.99 20.56
C SER A 179 -14.38 14.89 19.20
N VAL A 180 -15.70 15.11 19.11
CA VAL A 180 -16.41 15.21 17.82
C VAL A 180 -15.77 16.30 16.95
N GLY A 181 -15.53 17.50 17.50
CA GLY A 181 -14.88 18.58 16.77
C GLY A 181 -13.43 18.27 16.37
N ALA A 182 -12.69 17.50 17.18
CA ALA A 182 -11.34 17.05 16.82
C ALA A 182 -11.35 16.07 15.65
N ILE A 183 -12.26 15.09 15.67
CA ILE A 183 -12.46 14.14 14.57
C ILE A 183 -12.82 14.89 13.29
N GLN A 184 -13.80 15.80 13.33
CA GLN A 184 -14.21 16.58 12.16
C GLN A 184 -13.06 17.39 11.53
N ARG A 185 -12.21 18.02 12.34
CA ARG A 185 -11.03 18.75 11.82
C ARG A 185 -10.00 17.83 11.18
N GLY A 186 -9.80 16.65 11.76
CA GLY A 186 -8.93 15.63 11.17
C GLY A 186 -9.45 15.14 9.82
N LEU A 187 -10.75 14.85 9.72
CA LEU A 187 -11.41 14.46 8.47
C LEU A 187 -11.27 15.55 7.40
N LEU A 188 -11.49 16.82 7.75
CA LEU A 188 -11.33 17.95 6.83
C LEU A 188 -9.89 18.07 6.31
N THR A 189 -8.90 17.81 7.17
CA THR A 189 -7.49 17.87 6.79
C THR A 189 -7.13 16.76 5.79
N LEU A 190 -7.63 15.54 6.00
CA LEU A 190 -7.43 14.43 5.06
C LEU A 190 -8.13 14.69 3.71
N GLU A 191 -9.35 15.23 3.74
CA GLU A 191 -10.09 15.63 2.52
C GLU A 191 -9.28 16.62 1.69
N GLN A 192 -8.69 17.64 2.32
CA GLN A 192 -7.81 18.61 1.64
C GLN A 192 -6.54 17.99 1.05
N GLN A 193 -6.10 16.84 1.58
CA GLN A 193 -4.95 16.09 1.06
C GLN A 193 -5.34 15.11 -0.06
N GLY A 194 -6.58 15.16 -0.56
CA GLY A 194 -7.04 14.32 -1.66
C GLY A 194 -7.44 12.91 -1.23
N ALA A 195 -7.71 12.67 0.04
CA ALA A 195 -8.06 11.34 0.52
C ALA A 195 -9.43 10.85 -0.01
N GLU A 196 -10.26 11.73 -0.59
CA GLU A 196 -11.47 11.34 -1.35
C GLU A 196 -11.16 10.44 -2.55
N HIS A 197 -9.94 10.47 -3.10
CA HIS A 197 -9.55 9.56 -4.18
C HIS A 197 -9.34 8.12 -3.70
N PHE A 198 -8.97 7.96 -2.42
CA PHE A 198 -8.71 6.67 -1.77
C PHE A 198 -9.97 6.08 -1.13
N PHE A 199 -10.86 6.90 -0.57
CA PHE A 199 -12.06 6.39 0.11
C PHE A 199 -13.26 6.32 -0.81
N GLY A 200 -13.75 5.10 -1.08
CA GLY A 200 -14.93 4.87 -1.90
C GLY A 200 -14.94 3.49 -2.56
N GLU A 201 -15.77 3.36 -3.60
CA GLU A 201 -15.97 2.11 -4.33
C GLU A 201 -15.48 2.21 -5.80
N PRO A 202 -15.14 1.09 -6.48
CA PRO A 202 -15.05 -0.26 -5.93
C PRO A 202 -13.83 -0.41 -5.02
N MET A 203 -14.01 -1.12 -3.91
CA MET A 203 -12.92 -1.43 -2.99
C MET A 203 -11.91 -2.38 -3.64
N LEU A 204 -10.63 -2.22 -3.29
CA LEU A 204 -9.57 -3.15 -3.68
C LEU A 204 -9.92 -4.59 -3.26
N ASP A 205 -9.94 -5.50 -4.23
CA ASP A 205 -9.91 -6.93 -3.96
C ASP A 205 -8.45 -7.39 -3.90
N ILE A 206 -8.02 -7.93 -2.75
CA ILE A 206 -6.65 -8.45 -2.57
C ILE A 206 -6.35 -9.55 -3.60
N ALA A 207 -7.36 -10.29 -4.06
CA ALA A 207 -7.18 -11.30 -5.11
C ALA A 207 -6.69 -10.70 -6.43
N ASP A 208 -6.95 -9.40 -6.71
CA ASP A 208 -6.41 -8.71 -7.88
C ASP A 208 -4.88 -8.56 -7.80
N TRP A 209 -4.32 -8.38 -6.60
CA TRP A 209 -2.88 -8.32 -6.38
C TRP A 209 -2.20 -9.69 -6.41
N MET A 210 -2.96 -10.77 -6.20
CA MET A 210 -2.45 -12.13 -6.16
C MET A 210 -2.45 -12.82 -7.53
N ARG A 211 -2.86 -12.11 -8.59
CA ARG A 211 -2.86 -12.65 -9.96
C ARG A 211 -1.45 -12.86 -10.47
N VAL A 212 -1.31 -13.90 -11.29
CA VAL A 212 -0.11 -14.21 -12.08
C VAL A 212 -0.53 -14.30 -13.54
N ASP A 213 0.39 -14.01 -14.45
CA ASP A 213 0.15 -14.25 -15.86
C ASP A 213 0.00 -15.77 -16.10
N SER A 214 -1.00 -16.13 -16.90
CA SER A 214 -1.29 -17.51 -17.32
C SER A 214 -0.33 -17.99 -18.40
#